data_AF-A0A376W5U3-F1
#
_entry.id   AF-A0A376W5U3-F1
#
_cell.length_a   1.000
_cell.length_b   1.000
_cell.length_c   1.000
_cell.angle_alpha   90.00
_cell.angle_beta   90.00
_cell.angle_gamma   90.00
#
_symmetry.space_group_name_H-M   'P 1'
#
loop_
_entity.id
_entity.type
_entity.pdbx_description
1 polymer ?
#
loop_
_entity_poly.entity_id
_entity_poly.type
_entity_poly.pdbx_seq_one_letter_code
_entity_poly.pdbx_strand_id
1 'polypeptide(L)'
;MEDDPVVEKIDEILPQSQCGQCGYPGCRPYAEAISCNGEKINRCAPGGEAVMLKIAELLNVEPQPLDGEAQELTPARMVAVIDENNCIGCTKCIQACPVDAIVGATRAMHTVMSDLCTGCNLCVDPCPTHCISLQPVAETPDSWKWDLNTIPVRIIPVEHHA
;
A
#
# COMPACT_ATOMS: atom_id res chain seq x y z
N MET A 1 -18.51 -7.86 24.85
CA MET A 1 -17.48 -8.34 23.91
C MET A 1 -16.25 -7.59 24.34
N GLU A 2 -15.31 -8.26 25.02
CA GLU A 2 -14.08 -7.60 25.44
C GLU A 2 -13.20 -7.49 24.20
N ASP A 3 -13.13 -6.30 23.63
CA ASP A 3 -12.16 -5.98 22.60
C ASP A 3 -10.76 -6.07 23.23
N ASP A 4 -9.90 -6.93 22.67
CA ASP A 4 -8.52 -7.05 23.11
C ASP A 4 -7.80 -5.71 22.87
N PRO A 5 -7.17 -5.09 23.90
CA PRO A 5 -6.52 -3.80 23.75
C PRO A 5 -5.37 -3.79 22.72
N VAL A 6 -4.88 -4.97 22.31
CA VAL A 6 -3.88 -5.10 21.24
C VAL A 6 -4.51 -4.90 19.86
N VAL A 7 -5.70 -5.45 19.63
CA VAL A 7 -6.41 -5.34 18.35
C VAL A 7 -6.71 -3.89 18.01
N GLU A 8 -7.20 -3.11 19.00
CA GLU A 8 -7.50 -1.69 18.82
C GLU A 8 -6.26 -0.90 18.41
N LYS A 9 -5.11 -1.17 19.03
CA LYS A 9 -3.86 -0.49 18.66
C LYS A 9 -3.37 -0.87 17.27
N ILE A 10 -3.53 -2.13 16.86
CA ILE A 10 -3.16 -2.55 15.50
C ILE A 10 -4.08 -1.88 14.49
N ASP A 11 -5.39 -1.84 14.78
CA ASP A 11 -6.36 -1.16 13.92
C ASP A 11 -6.00 0.33 13.75
N GLU A 12 -5.66 1.04 14.82
CA GLU A 12 -5.19 2.44 14.74
C GLU A 12 -3.94 2.64 13.88
N ILE A 13 -3.06 1.64 13.78
CA ILE A 13 -1.84 1.68 12.95
C ILE A 13 -2.17 1.42 11.47
N LEU A 14 -3.21 0.63 11.19
CA LEU A 14 -3.60 0.30 9.82
C LEU A 14 -4.15 1.54 9.07
N PRO A 15 -4.03 1.58 7.73
CA PRO A 15 -4.43 2.76 6.95
C PRO A 15 -5.94 3.00 6.87
N GLN A 16 -6.76 2.18 7.54
CA GLN A 16 -8.23 2.28 7.58
C GLN A 16 -8.93 2.33 6.21
N SER A 17 -8.24 1.94 5.14
CA SER A 17 -8.74 1.99 3.76
C SER A 17 -9.74 0.90 3.41
N GLN A 18 -9.93 -0.11 4.27
CA GLN A 18 -10.84 -1.25 4.10
C GLN A 18 -10.75 -1.92 2.71
N CYS A 19 -9.58 -1.87 2.07
CA CYS A 19 -9.43 -2.25 0.66
C CYS A 19 -9.37 -3.76 0.39
N GLY A 20 -9.15 -4.56 1.43
CA GLY A 20 -9.14 -6.03 1.37
C GLY A 20 -8.02 -6.68 0.56
N GLN A 21 -6.99 -5.93 0.14
CA GLN A 21 -5.83 -6.49 -0.57
C GLN A 21 -5.05 -7.52 0.25
N CYS A 22 -5.11 -7.45 1.57
CA CYS A 22 -4.52 -8.44 2.47
C CYS A 22 -5.31 -9.77 2.54
N GLY A 23 -6.46 -9.88 1.87
CA GLY A 23 -7.34 -11.07 1.89
C GLY A 23 -8.39 -11.06 3.00
N TYR A 24 -8.46 -9.98 3.79
CA TYR A 24 -9.46 -9.78 4.83
C TYR A 24 -10.50 -8.74 4.38
N PRO A 25 -11.75 -8.80 4.85
CA PRO A 25 -12.81 -7.88 4.45
C PRO A 25 -12.60 -6.44 4.97
N GLY A 26 -11.60 -6.19 5.81
CA GLY A 26 -11.30 -4.87 6.35
C GLY A 26 -10.02 -4.85 7.20
N CYS A 27 -9.67 -3.67 7.70
CA CYS A 27 -8.51 -3.44 8.58
C CYS A 27 -8.70 -4.14 9.94
N ARG A 28 -9.85 -3.98 10.58
CA ARG A 28 -10.11 -4.59 11.89
C ARG A 28 -10.08 -6.13 11.88
N PRO A 29 -10.74 -6.83 10.94
CA PRO A 29 -10.60 -8.30 10.83
C PRO A 29 -9.15 -8.76 10.59
N TYR A 30 -8.34 -7.95 9.90
CA TYR A 30 -6.92 -8.22 9.74
C TYR A 30 -6.15 -8.00 11.06
N ALA A 31 -6.46 -6.95 11.81
CA ALA A 31 -5.89 -6.70 13.15
C ALA A 31 -6.20 -7.84 14.14
N GLU A 32 -7.45 -8.33 14.13
CA GLU A 32 -7.87 -9.50 14.90
C GLU A 32 -7.11 -10.76 14.49
N ALA A 33 -6.91 -10.99 13.18
CA ALA A 33 -6.14 -12.14 12.69
C ALA A 33 -4.65 -12.08 13.08
N ILE A 34 -4.05 -10.88 13.09
CA ILE A 34 -2.67 -10.71 13.55
C ILE A 34 -2.58 -11.03 15.06
N SER A 35 -3.48 -10.48 15.87
CA SER A 35 -3.43 -10.63 17.34
C SER A 35 -3.83 -12.02 17.83
N CYS A 36 -4.91 -12.60 17.30
CA CYS A 36 -5.51 -13.83 17.79
C CYS A 36 -5.01 -15.08 17.06
N ASN A 37 -4.77 -14.97 15.74
CA ASN A 37 -4.48 -16.13 14.89
C ASN A 37 -3.00 -16.21 14.48
N GLY A 38 -2.17 -15.22 14.85
CA GLY A 38 -0.76 -15.17 14.49
C GLY A 38 -0.51 -15.04 12.99
N GLU A 39 -1.42 -14.36 12.28
CA GLU A 39 -1.27 -14.07 10.85
C GLU A 39 -0.06 -13.16 10.59
N LYS A 40 0.50 -13.21 9.37
CA LYS A 40 1.66 -12.39 9.03
C LYS A 40 1.33 -10.89 9.02
N ILE A 41 2.26 -10.08 9.54
CA ILE A 41 2.17 -8.62 9.68
C ILE A 41 2.49 -7.85 8.39
N ASN A 42 2.88 -8.56 7.34
CA ASN A 42 3.48 -8.03 6.12
C ASN A 42 2.52 -8.01 4.92
N ARG A 43 1.22 -8.23 5.14
CA ARG A 43 0.19 -8.39 4.09
C ARG A 43 -0.52 -7.08 3.71
N CYS A 44 -0.28 -6.01 4.45
CA CYS A 44 -0.87 -4.70 4.16
C CYS A 44 -0.09 -3.98 3.06
N ALA A 45 -0.40 -4.28 1.79
CA ALA A 45 0.16 -3.58 0.63
C ALA A 45 0.06 -2.03 0.70
N PRO A 46 -1.10 -1.41 1.03
CA PRO A 46 -1.19 0.05 1.08
C PRO A 46 -0.46 0.67 2.27
N GLY A 47 -0.28 -0.08 3.37
CA GLY A 47 0.47 0.37 4.54
C GLY A 47 1.99 0.24 4.35
N GLY A 48 2.40 -0.71 3.52
CA GLY A 48 3.80 -0.97 3.21
C GLY A 48 4.64 -1.29 4.45
N GLU A 49 5.94 -1.03 4.32
CA GLU A 49 6.94 -1.34 5.35
C GLU A 49 6.72 -0.54 6.64
N ALA A 50 6.27 0.72 6.52
CA ALA A 50 6.08 1.59 7.68
C ALA A 50 5.01 1.05 8.65
N VAL A 51 3.92 0.49 8.12
CA VAL A 51 2.87 -0.15 8.93
C VAL A 51 3.39 -1.46 9.54
N MET A 52 4.08 -2.28 8.75
CA MET A 52 4.67 -3.54 9.21
C MET A 52 5.65 -3.32 10.37
N LEU A 53 6.55 -2.35 10.27
CA LEU A 53 7.54 -2.04 11.31
C LEU A 53 6.88 -1.62 12.63
N LYS A 54 5.84 -0.78 12.58
CA LYS A 54 5.09 -0.36 13.77
C LYS A 54 4.37 -1.52 14.45
N ILE A 55 3.78 -2.42 13.65
CA ILE A 55 3.11 -3.62 14.17
C ILE A 55 4.16 -4.60 14.76
N ALA A 56 5.30 -4.77 14.10
CA ALA A 56 6.42 -5.57 14.59
C ALA A 56 6.93 -5.07 15.94
N GLU A 57 7.10 -3.76 16.10
CA GLU A 57 7.48 -3.11 17.36
C GLU A 57 6.43 -3.33 18.46
N LEU A 58 5.15 -3.18 18.12
CA LEU A 58 4.05 -3.35 19.07
C LEU A 58 3.92 -4.79 19.58
N LEU A 59 4.12 -5.77 18.71
CA LEU A 59 4.03 -7.20 19.04
C LEU A 59 5.36 -7.81 19.48
N ASN A 60 6.45 -7.03 19.43
CA ASN A 60 7.82 -7.48 19.68
C ASN A 60 8.19 -8.72 18.84
N VAL A 61 7.85 -8.68 17.55
CA VAL A 61 8.13 -9.72 16.54
C VAL A 61 9.17 -9.20 15.55
N GLU A 62 9.99 -10.10 15.00
CA GLU A 62 10.97 -9.73 13.97
C GLU A 62 10.28 -9.22 12.70
N PRO A 63 10.78 -8.12 12.09
CA PRO A 63 10.17 -7.57 10.88
C PRO A 63 10.27 -8.57 9.73
N GLN A 64 9.15 -8.78 9.06
CA GLN A 64 9.03 -9.69 7.92
C GLN A 64 9.08 -8.89 6.61
N PRO A 65 9.75 -9.38 5.54
CA PRO A 65 9.69 -8.74 4.24
C PRO A 65 8.25 -8.73 3.75
N LEU A 66 7.79 -7.66 3.08
CA LEU A 66 6.42 -7.56 2.55
C LEU A 66 6.08 -8.77 1.67
N ASP A 67 4.88 -9.33 1.82
CA ASP A 67 4.44 -10.50 1.03
C ASP A 67 4.34 -10.07 -0.45
N GLY A 68 5.40 -10.40 -1.19
CA GLY A 68 5.68 -10.10 -2.59
C GLY A 68 7.13 -10.54 -2.78
N GLU A 69 7.36 -11.50 -3.68
CA GLU A 69 8.62 -12.23 -3.82
C GLU A 69 9.84 -11.32 -3.62
N ALA A 70 10.63 -11.62 -2.60
CA ALA A 70 11.91 -10.98 -2.38
C ALA A 70 12.74 -11.10 -3.67
N GLN A 71 13.00 -9.96 -4.34
CA GLN A 71 14.31 -9.55 -4.88
C GLN A 71 14.28 -8.80 -6.23
N GLU A 72 13.17 -8.65 -6.96
CA GLU A 72 13.25 -7.98 -8.28
C GLU A 72 12.32 -6.76 -8.40
N LEU A 73 12.99 -5.60 -8.39
CA LEU A 73 12.48 -4.25 -8.63
C LEU A 73 11.63 -3.71 -7.48
N THR A 74 12.11 -2.60 -6.91
CA THR A 74 11.34 -1.69 -6.06
C THR A 74 9.87 -1.73 -6.43
N PRO A 75 8.94 -2.09 -5.50
CA PRO A 75 7.52 -2.17 -5.83
C PRO A 75 7.09 -0.78 -6.28
N ALA A 76 6.99 -0.61 -7.60
CA ALA A 76 6.62 0.67 -8.17
C ALA A 76 5.20 0.94 -7.68
N ARG A 77 5.02 2.06 -6.96
CA ARG A 77 3.69 2.47 -6.51
C ARG A 77 2.78 2.47 -7.74
N MET A 78 1.68 1.73 -7.66
CA MET A 78 0.72 1.63 -8.75
C MET A 78 -0.35 2.70 -8.56
N VAL A 79 -0.64 3.46 -9.60
CA VAL A 79 -1.68 4.49 -9.58
C VAL A 79 -2.69 4.19 -10.67
N ALA A 80 -3.97 4.38 -10.35
CA ALA A 80 -5.04 4.27 -11.32
C ALA A 80 -5.00 5.45 -12.31
N VAL A 81 -5.08 5.16 -13.59
CA VAL A 81 -5.13 6.13 -14.70
C VAL A 81 -6.43 5.90 -15.46
N ILE A 82 -7.19 6.97 -15.66
CA ILE A 82 -8.46 6.97 -16.40
C ILE A 82 -8.20 7.45 -17.82
N ASP A 83 -8.63 6.68 -18.81
CA ASP A 83 -8.62 7.11 -20.21
C ASP A 83 -9.75 8.13 -20.46
N GLU A 84 -9.31 9.34 -20.78
CA GLU A 84 -10.13 10.52 -21.04
C GLU A 84 -11.13 10.31 -22.19
N ASN A 85 -10.75 9.56 -23.23
CA ASN A 85 -11.58 9.38 -24.41
C ASN A 85 -12.75 8.41 -24.17
N ASN A 86 -12.60 7.51 -23.19
CA ASN A 86 -13.54 6.43 -22.90
C ASN A 86 -14.32 6.65 -21.59
N CYS A 87 -14.03 7.72 -20.85
CA CYS A 87 -14.74 8.07 -19.63
C CYS A 87 -16.08 8.76 -19.93
N ILE A 88 -17.19 8.11 -19.55
CA ILE A 88 -18.55 8.64 -19.78
C ILE A 88 -19.12 9.45 -18.60
N GLY A 89 -18.32 9.70 -17.56
CA GLY A 89 -18.80 10.47 -16.41
C GLY A 89 -19.86 9.77 -15.54
N CYS A 90 -19.77 8.44 -15.38
CA CYS A 90 -20.78 7.63 -14.65
C CYS A 90 -20.68 7.64 -13.12
N THR A 91 -19.65 8.27 -12.54
CA THR A 91 -19.38 8.46 -11.10
C THR A 91 -19.21 7.20 -10.25
N LYS A 92 -19.33 5.99 -10.81
CA LYS A 92 -19.16 4.73 -10.06
C LYS A 92 -17.76 4.58 -9.46
N CYS A 93 -16.73 5.05 -10.16
CA CYS A 93 -15.36 5.00 -9.69
C CYS A 93 -15.14 5.89 -8.45
N ILE A 94 -15.78 7.06 -8.37
CA ILE A 94 -15.74 7.93 -7.18
C ILE A 94 -16.30 7.18 -5.98
N GLN A 95 -17.47 6.54 -6.13
CA GLN A 95 -18.13 5.83 -5.03
C GLN A 95 -17.34 4.60 -4.55
N ALA A 96 -16.51 4.02 -5.40
CA ALA A 96 -15.69 2.86 -5.06
C ALA A 96 -14.34 3.23 -4.43
N CYS A 97 -13.93 4.50 -4.47
CA CYS A 97 -12.62 4.92 -4.00
C CYS A 97 -12.66 5.19 -2.48
N PRO A 98 -11.97 4.40 -1.63
CA PRO A 98 -12.04 4.56 -0.16
C PRO A 98 -11.29 5.79 0.36
N VAL A 99 -10.43 6.39 -0.46
CA VAL A 99 -9.57 7.53 -0.12
C VAL A 99 -9.92 8.80 -0.91
N ASP A 100 -11.04 8.79 -1.62
CA ASP A 100 -11.53 9.92 -2.43
C ASP A 100 -10.48 10.50 -3.42
N ALA A 101 -9.58 9.67 -3.95
CA ALA A 101 -8.54 10.09 -4.89
C ALA A 101 -9.05 10.40 -6.30
N ILE A 102 -10.34 10.19 -6.61
CA ILE A 102 -10.91 10.40 -7.95
C ILE A 102 -11.77 11.65 -7.95
N VAL A 103 -11.43 12.61 -8.82
CA VAL A 103 -12.12 13.89 -8.97
C VAL A 103 -12.87 13.94 -10.30
N GLY A 104 -14.05 14.57 -10.30
CA GLY A 104 -14.85 14.80 -11.50
C GLY A 104 -16.31 15.09 -11.15
N ALA A 105 -17.17 15.12 -12.16
CA ALA A 105 -18.59 15.40 -12.00
C ALA A 105 -19.44 14.51 -12.92
N THR A 106 -20.74 14.45 -12.64
CA THR A 106 -21.70 13.71 -13.46
C THR A 106 -21.66 14.19 -14.91
N ARG A 107 -21.50 13.27 -15.87
CA ARG A 107 -21.34 13.56 -17.31
C ARG A 107 -20.08 14.38 -17.67
N ALA A 108 -19.15 14.53 -16.73
CA ALA A 108 -17.83 15.08 -16.98
C ALA A 108 -16.77 13.98 -16.82
N MET A 109 -15.62 14.21 -17.45
CA MET A 109 -14.48 13.32 -17.33
C MET A 109 -13.96 13.30 -15.89
N HIS A 110 -13.51 12.12 -15.45
CA HIS A 110 -12.90 11.92 -14.14
C HIS A 110 -11.38 11.80 -14.27
N THR A 111 -10.66 12.25 -13.24
CA THR A 111 -9.20 12.19 -13.15
C THR A 111 -8.80 11.67 -11.78
N VAL A 112 -7.69 10.95 -11.71
CA VAL A 112 -7.14 10.41 -10.45
C VAL A 112 -6.03 11.32 -9.94
N MET A 113 -6.09 11.68 -8.67
CA MET A 113 -5.02 12.35 -7.95
C MET A 113 -3.97 11.31 -7.53
N SER A 114 -2.83 11.30 -8.22
CA SER A 114 -1.75 10.31 -8.01
C SER A 114 -1.20 10.28 -6.59
N ASP A 115 -1.28 11.40 -5.86
CA ASP A 115 -0.71 11.54 -4.53
C ASP A 115 -1.60 10.93 -3.44
N LEU A 116 -2.90 10.81 -3.70
CA LEU A 116 -3.88 10.20 -2.80
C LEU A 116 -4.21 8.75 -3.17
N CYS A 117 -3.94 8.36 -4.43
CA CYS A 117 -4.24 7.03 -4.91
C CYS A 117 -3.33 5.99 -4.22
N THR A 118 -3.95 5.04 -3.52
CA THR A 118 -3.25 3.93 -2.86
C THR A 118 -2.97 2.74 -3.78
N GLY A 119 -3.45 2.77 -5.03
CA GLY A 119 -3.34 1.63 -5.94
C GLY A 119 -4.23 0.44 -5.56
N CYS A 120 -5.35 0.69 -4.86
CA CYS A 120 -6.21 -0.37 -4.32
C CYS A 120 -6.93 -1.25 -5.37
N ASN A 121 -6.98 -0.81 -6.64
CA ASN A 121 -7.69 -1.45 -7.76
C ASN A 121 -9.23 -1.53 -7.65
N LEU A 122 -9.85 -1.01 -6.58
CA LEU A 122 -11.31 -1.08 -6.38
C LEU A 122 -12.13 -0.31 -7.43
N CYS A 123 -11.52 0.62 -8.16
CA CYS A 123 -12.20 1.45 -9.15
C CYS A 123 -12.32 0.81 -10.53
N VAL A 124 -11.59 -0.27 -10.83
CA VAL A 124 -11.54 -0.89 -12.17
C VAL A 124 -12.83 -1.67 -12.47
N ASP A 125 -13.19 -2.61 -11.61
CA ASP A 125 -14.40 -3.44 -11.74
C ASP A 125 -15.72 -2.66 -11.86
N PRO A 126 -15.96 -1.58 -11.09
CA PRO A 126 -17.21 -0.82 -11.22
C PRO A 126 -17.29 0.03 -12.50
N CYS A 127 -16.20 0.20 -13.26
CA CYS A 127 -16.19 1.03 -14.46
C CYS A 127 -16.89 0.33 -15.64
N PRO A 128 -18.03 0.84 -16.14
CA PRO A 128 -18.81 0.16 -17.19
C PRO A 128 -18.11 0.14 -18.55
N THR A 129 -17.25 1.13 -18.82
CA THR A 129 -16.45 1.22 -20.05
C THR A 129 -15.07 0.60 -19.89
N HIS A 130 -14.72 0.11 -18.69
CA HIS A 130 -13.40 -0.43 -18.37
C HIS A 130 -12.24 0.51 -18.75
N CYS A 131 -12.45 1.83 -18.64
CA CYS A 131 -11.47 2.84 -19.05
C CYS A 131 -10.39 3.15 -17.99
N ILE A 132 -10.27 2.33 -16.93
CA ILE A 132 -9.34 2.56 -15.83
C ILE A 132 -8.28 1.47 -15.83
N SER A 133 -7.01 1.85 -15.74
CA SER A 133 -5.86 0.94 -15.69
C SER A 133 -4.91 1.33 -14.56
N LEU A 134 -4.21 0.36 -13.96
CA LEU A 134 -3.16 0.66 -12.98
C LEU A 134 -1.81 0.74 -13.71
N GLN A 135 -1.12 1.85 -13.51
CA GLN A 135 0.21 2.07 -14.08
C GLN A 135 1.24 2.31 -12.96
N PRO A 136 2.47 1.79 -13.11
CA PRO A 136 3.55 2.09 -12.18
C PRO A 136 3.91 3.57 -12.31
N VAL A 137 4.07 4.26 -11.19
CA VAL A 137 4.53 5.63 -11.22
C VAL A 137 6.04 5.64 -11.45
N ALA A 138 6.48 6.47 -12.40
CA ALA A 138 7.90 6.70 -12.65
C ALA A 138 8.59 7.24 -11.39
N GLU A 139 9.80 6.76 -11.15
CA GLU A 139 10.65 7.28 -10.08
C GLU A 139 11.06 8.72 -10.40
N THR A 140 10.79 9.64 -9.47
CA THR A 140 11.27 11.02 -9.54
C THR A 140 12.41 11.23 -8.54
N PRO A 141 13.21 12.30 -8.67
CA PRO A 141 14.24 12.64 -7.69
C PRO A 141 13.72 12.85 -6.26
N ASP A 142 12.41 13.06 -6.09
CA ASP A 142 11.76 13.18 -4.78
C ASP A 142 11.35 11.82 -4.19
N SER A 143 11.13 10.81 -5.03
CA SER A 143 10.64 9.49 -4.61
C SER A 143 11.67 8.37 -4.72
N TRP A 144 12.85 8.65 -5.28
CA TRP A 144 13.91 7.65 -5.45
C TRP A 144 14.47 7.20 -4.09
N LYS A 145 14.70 5.89 -3.96
CA LYS A 145 15.37 5.30 -2.80
C LYS A 145 16.78 4.88 -3.18
N TRP A 146 17.74 5.18 -2.30
CA TRP A 146 19.12 4.74 -2.48
C TRP A 146 19.21 3.22 -2.36
N ASP A 147 19.73 2.56 -3.39
CA ASP A 147 20.10 1.15 -3.30
C ASP A 147 21.50 1.02 -2.69
N LEU A 148 21.56 0.86 -1.37
CA LEU A 148 22.81 0.71 -0.64
C LEU A 148 23.60 -0.56 -1.02
N ASN A 149 22.97 -1.56 -1.65
CA ASN A 149 23.65 -2.78 -2.09
C ASN A 149 24.44 -2.58 -3.39
N THR A 150 24.13 -1.53 -4.16
CA THR A 150 24.92 -1.17 -5.36
C THR A 150 26.28 -0.57 -5.02
N ILE A 151 26.46 -0.11 -3.77
CA ILE A 151 27.71 0.52 -3.32
C ILE A 151 28.64 -0.59 -2.79
N PRO A 152 29.78 -0.87 -3.44
CA PRO A 152 30.68 -1.92 -3.00
C PRO A 152 31.32 -1.57 -1.64
N VAL A 153 31.02 -2.35 -0.61
CA VAL A 153 31.64 -2.21 0.72
C VAL A 153 33.11 -2.62 0.65
N ARG A 154 34.02 -1.68 0.88
CA ARG A 154 35.45 -1.97 1.03
C ARG A 154 35.78 -2.16 2.51
N ILE A 155 36.25 -3.35 2.88
CA ILE A 155 36.77 -3.64 4.22
C ILE A 155 38.21 -3.10 4.28
N ILE A 156 38.45 -2.08 5.11
CA ILE A 156 39.78 -1.53 5.33
C ILE A 156 40.39 -2.22 6.56
N PRO A 157 41.52 -2.95 6.42
CA PRO A 157 42.18 -3.58 7.56
C PRO A 157 42.77 -2.52 8.50
N VAL A 158 42.58 -2.69 9.81
CA VAL A 158 43.14 -1.80 10.83
C VAL A 158 44.48 -2.35 11.30
N GLU A 159 45.58 -1.69 10.93
CA GLU A 159 46.91 -2.01 11.44
C GLU A 159 47.01 -1.59 12.91
N HIS A 160 47.16 -2.56 13.82
CA HIS A 160 47.44 -2.29 15.22
C HIS A 160 48.91 -1.90 15.36
N HIS A 161 49.18 -0.62 15.58
CA HIS A 161 50.51 -0.18 16.00
C HIS A 161 50.73 -0.57 17.46
N ALA A 162 51.70 -1.45 17.68
CA ALA A 162 52.22 -1.85 18.99
C ALA A 162 53.13 -0.77 19.60
#